data_AF-A0A0P9GEM5-F1
#
_entry.id   AF-A0A0P9GEM5-F1
#
_cell.length_a   1.000
_cell.length_b   1.000
_cell.length_c   1.000
_cell.angle_alpha   90.00
_cell.angle_beta   90.00
_cell.angle_gamma   90.00
#
_symmetry.space_group_name_H-M   'P 1'
#
loop_
_entity.id
_entity.type
_entity.pdbx_description
1 polymer ?
#
loop_
_entity_poly.entity_id
_entity_poly.type
_entity_poly.pdbx_seq_one_letter_code
_entity_poly.pdbx_strand_id
1 'polypeptide(L)'
;MENLEEYKWIEKHYDYLLEKYRDLYIAVKGQRVIAHGEERELVLKEAEKTLKNPVIYFMTERLSWKELNEIFEDIPESVFIQDFKRAYKELGHL
;
A
#
# COMPACT_ATOMS: atom_id res chain seq x y z
N MET A 1 10.25 -9.54 -8.60
CA MET A 1 9.71 -8.62 -9.63
C MET A 1 8.20 -8.81 -9.85
N GLU A 2 7.59 -9.91 -9.38
CA GLU A 2 6.18 -10.32 -9.62
C GLU A 2 5.05 -9.45 -9.01
N ASN A 3 5.37 -8.35 -8.32
CA ASN A 3 4.36 -7.46 -7.71
C ASN A 3 4.49 -6.00 -8.17
N LEU A 4 5.52 -5.66 -8.96
CA LEU A 4 5.79 -4.26 -9.36
C LEU A 4 4.71 -3.72 -10.29
N GLU A 5 4.13 -4.58 -11.13
CA GLU A 5 3.07 -4.20 -12.05
C GLU A 5 1.76 -3.90 -11.31
N GLU A 6 1.44 -4.68 -10.27
CA GLU A 6 0.28 -4.44 -9.42
C GLU A 6 0.41 -3.11 -8.67
N TYR A 7 1.58 -2.78 -8.11
CA TYR A 7 1.79 -1.48 -7.45
C TYR A 7 1.63 -0.31 -8.41
N LYS A 8 2.22 -0.39 -9.62
CA LYS A 8 2.04 0.64 -10.66
C LYS A 8 0.58 0.79 -11.07
N TRP A 9 -0.15 -0.33 -11.14
CA TRP A 9 -1.56 -0.30 -11.47
C TRP A 9 -2.40 0.35 -10.37
N ILE A 10 -2.13 0.02 -9.09
CA ILE A 10 -2.77 0.65 -7.93
C ILE A 10 -2.52 2.15 -7.94
N GLU A 11 -1.28 2.57 -8.16
CA GLU A 11 -0.90 3.99 -8.20
C GLU A 11 -1.64 4.74 -9.32
N LYS A 12 -1.70 4.16 -10.52
CA LYS A 12 -2.40 4.75 -11.67
C LYS A 12 -3.91 4.90 -11.45
N HIS A 13 -4.53 4.02 -10.68
CA HIS A 13 -5.98 3.99 -10.43
C HIS A 13 -6.33 4.44 -9.01
N TYR A 14 -5.40 5.08 -8.32
CA TYR A 14 -5.49 5.30 -6.88
C TYR A 14 -6.73 6.09 -6.48
N ASP A 15 -7.03 7.20 -7.16
CA ASP A 15 -8.18 8.03 -6.83
C ASP A 15 -9.50 7.28 -6.95
N TYR A 16 -9.65 6.47 -8.02
CA TYR A 16 -10.82 5.61 -8.20
C TYR A 16 -10.90 4.51 -7.14
N LEU A 17 -9.77 3.89 -6.79
CA LEU A 17 -9.72 2.86 -5.75
C LEU A 17 -10.04 3.46 -4.38
N LEU A 18 -9.60 4.69 -4.12
CA LEU A 18 -9.81 5.39 -2.86
C LEU A 18 -11.27 5.81 -2.71
N GLU A 19 -11.92 6.27 -3.78
CA GLU A 19 -13.35 6.58 -3.78
C GLU A 19 -14.18 5.33 -3.47
N LYS A 20 -13.79 4.18 -4.04
CA LYS A 20 -14.59 2.94 -3.97
C LYS A 20 -14.33 2.08 -2.73
N TYR A 21 -13.09 2.05 -2.24
CA TYR A 21 -12.65 1.14 -1.19
C TYR A 21 -12.02 1.90 -0.02
N ARG A 22 -12.44 3.14 0.22
CA ARG A 22 -11.96 3.96 1.35
C ARG A 22 -12.01 3.18 2.66
N ASP A 23 -10.92 3.23 3.40
CA ASP A 23 -10.74 2.59 4.71
C ASP A 23 -10.87 1.05 4.68
N LEU A 24 -10.69 0.44 3.49
CA LEU A 24 -10.69 -1.01 3.31
C LEU A 24 -9.32 -1.52 2.84
N TYR A 25 -9.01 -2.76 3.19
CA TYR A 25 -7.98 -3.53 2.50
C TYR A 25 -8.51 -4.01 1.15
N ILE A 26 -7.68 -3.90 0.13
CA ILE A 26 -7.90 -4.48 -1.20
C ILE A 26 -6.83 -5.52 -1.50
N ALA A 27 -7.21 -6.59 -2.17
CA ALA A 27 -6.30 -7.54 -2.78
C ALA A 27 -6.27 -7.33 -4.30
N VAL A 28 -5.09 -7.13 -4.86
CA VAL A 28 -4.88 -6.89 -6.29
C VAL A 28 -4.02 -7.98 -6.89
N LYS A 29 -4.46 -8.53 -8.02
CA LYS A 29 -3.66 -9.44 -8.85
C LYS A 29 -4.09 -9.37 -10.30
N GLY A 30 -3.11 -9.30 -11.22
CA GLY A 30 -3.42 -9.20 -12.64
C GLY A 30 -4.22 -7.94 -12.98
N GLN A 31 -3.82 -6.81 -12.39
CA GLN A 31 -4.39 -5.48 -12.67
C GLN A 31 -5.90 -5.36 -12.37
N ARG A 32 -6.37 -6.06 -11.33
CA ARG A 32 -7.74 -5.95 -10.83
C ARG A 32 -7.81 -6.24 -9.33
N VAL A 33 -8.82 -5.66 -8.68
CA VAL A 33 -9.20 -6.02 -7.32
C VAL A 33 -9.92 -7.37 -7.33
N ILE A 34 -9.44 -8.32 -6.54
CA ILE A 34 -9.98 -9.69 -6.45
C ILE A 34 -10.66 -9.99 -5.11
N ALA A 35 -10.39 -9.20 -4.06
CA ALA A 35 -11.07 -9.24 -2.77
C ALA A 35 -10.93 -7.88 -2.07
N HIS A 36 -11.83 -7.55 -1.14
CA HIS A 36 -11.75 -6.34 -0.32
C HIS A 36 -12.50 -6.50 1.02
N GLY A 37 -12.12 -5.74 2.04
CA GLY A 37 -12.74 -5.82 3.36
C GLY A 37 -11.95 -5.09 4.45
N GLU A 38 -12.54 -4.99 5.64
CA GLU A 38 -11.96 -4.28 6.79
C GLU A 38 -10.80 -5.06 7.44
N GLU A 39 -10.84 -6.39 7.38
CA GLU A 39 -9.85 -7.25 8.01
C GLU A 39 -8.85 -7.81 6.99
N ARG A 40 -7.58 -7.39 7.13
CA ARG A 40 -6.48 -7.81 6.25
C ARG A 40 -6.39 -9.33 6.06
N GLU A 41 -6.52 -10.10 7.15
CA GLU A 41 -6.38 -11.56 7.11
C GLU A 41 -7.51 -12.24 6.33
N LEU A 42 -8.74 -11.73 6.44
CA LEU A 42 -9.89 -12.26 5.71
C LEU A 42 -9.73 -11.99 4.21
N VAL A 43 -9.34 -10.76 3.86
CA VAL A 43 -9.09 -10.36 2.46
C VAL A 43 -7.99 -11.22 1.83
N LEU A 44 -6.91 -11.51 2.56
CA LEU A 44 -5.85 -12.40 2.08
C LEU A 44 -6.37 -13.83 1.85
N LYS A 45 -7.08 -14.41 2.83
CA LYS A 45 -7.66 -15.75 2.72
C LYS A 45 -8.63 -15.87 1.55
N GLU A 46 -9.43 -14.84 1.28
CA GLU A 46 -10.34 -14.82 0.14
C GLU A 46 -9.62 -14.70 -1.20
N ALA A 47 -8.61 -13.82 -1.26
CA ALA A 47 -7.83 -13.61 -2.46
C ALA A 47 -7.04 -14.88 -2.86
N GLU A 48 -6.44 -15.57 -1.89
CA GLU A 48 -5.66 -16.80 -2.11
C GLU A 48 -6.49 -17.99 -2.60
N LYS A 49 -7.81 -18.00 -2.36
CA LYS A 49 -8.72 -18.98 -2.98
C LYS A 49 -8.79 -18.80 -4.50
N THR A 50 -8.57 -17.59 -4.99
CA THR A 50 -8.72 -17.23 -6.40
C THR A 50 -7.37 -17.24 -7.11
N LEU A 51 -6.37 -16.53 -6.58
CA LEU A 51 -5.05 -16.38 -7.18
C LEU A 51 -3.96 -16.38 -6.11
N LYS A 52 -2.83 -17.03 -6.41
CA LYS A 52 -1.66 -17.06 -5.51
C LYS A 52 -0.96 -15.69 -5.48
N ASN A 53 -0.42 -15.34 -4.31
CA ASN A 53 0.41 -14.17 -4.07
C ASN A 53 -0.23 -12.83 -4.53
N PRO A 54 -1.41 -12.47 -4.00
CA PRO A 54 -2.00 -11.15 -4.24
C PRO A 54 -1.22 -10.04 -3.53
N VAL A 55 -1.24 -8.84 -4.09
CA VAL A 55 -0.79 -7.63 -3.38
C VAL A 55 -1.93 -7.14 -2.50
N ILE A 56 -1.68 -7.04 -1.19
CA ILE A 56 -2.63 -6.47 -0.25
C ILE A 56 -2.25 -5.01 0.02
N TYR A 57 -3.21 -4.10 -0.12
CA TYR A 57 -3.02 -2.67 0.07
C TYR A 57 -4.17 -2.08 0.89
N PHE A 58 -3.88 -1.16 1.80
CA PHE A 58 -4.90 -0.45 2.58
C PHE A 58 -5.21 0.90 1.93
N MET A 59 -6.46 1.09 1.52
CA MET A 59 -6.89 2.30 0.80
C MET A 59 -7.25 3.41 1.78
N THR A 60 -6.25 4.18 2.18
CA THR A 60 -6.39 5.39 2.98
C THR A 60 -6.12 6.63 2.13
N GLU A 61 -6.49 7.82 2.61
CA GLU A 61 -6.04 9.07 1.99
C GLU A 61 -4.51 9.14 1.97
N ARG A 62 -3.94 9.74 0.91
CA ARG A 62 -2.48 9.94 0.83
C ARG A 62 -2.09 10.92 1.92
N LEU A 63 -1.32 10.45 2.89
CA LEU A 63 -0.68 11.32 3.85
C LEU A 63 0.28 12.26 3.12
N SER A 64 0.15 13.54 3.41
CA SER A 64 1.10 14.55 2.98
C SER A 64 2.46 14.35 3.65
N TRP A 65 3.49 14.98 3.09
CA TRP A 65 4.84 15.02 3.66
C TRP A 65 4.88 15.43 5.13
N LYS A 66 4.03 16.40 5.47
CA LYS A 66 3.95 16.93 6.82
C LYS A 66 3.42 15.88 7.79
N GLU A 67 2.34 15.19 7.41
CA GLU A 67 1.71 14.17 8.23
C GLU A 67 2.61 12.93 8.41
N LEU A 68 3.33 12.54 7.35
CA LEU A 68 4.33 11.47 7.46
C LEU A 68 5.45 11.86 8.42
N ASN A 69 6.00 13.08 8.31
CA ASN A 69 7.06 13.55 9.20
C ASN A 69 6.60 13.59 10.66
N GLU A 70 5.39 14.06 10.94
CA GLU A 70 4.82 14.06 12.30
C GLU A 70 4.68 12.64 12.87
N ILE A 71 4.25 11.66 12.06
CA ILE A 71 4.20 10.24 12.47
C ILE A 71 5.60 9.68 12.76
N PHE A 72 6.61 10.06 11.97
CA PHE A 72 7.98 9.55 12.14
C PHE A 72 8.76 10.25 13.26
N GLU A 73 8.38 11.46 13.67
CA GLU A 73 8.99 12.15 14.81
C GLU A 73 8.64 11.47 16.15
N ASP A 74 7.46 10.84 16.25
CA ASP A 74 7.02 10.11 17.44
C ASP A 74 7.54 8.66 17.51
N ILE A 75 8.20 8.15 16.47
CA ILE A 75 8.78 6.80 16.46
C ILE A 75 10.28 6.90 16.75
N PRO A 76 10.81 6.22 17.79
CA PRO A 76 12.24 6.26 18.10
C PRO A 76 13.07 5.84 16.89
N GLU A 77 14.13 6.61 16.59
CA GLU A 77 15.03 6.36 15.45
C GLU A 77 15.64 4.96 15.53
N SER A 78 14.98 4.01 14.88
CA SER A 78 15.49 2.67 14.63
C SER A 78 16.06 2.60 13.21
N VAL A 79 16.93 1.61 12.98
CA VAL A 79 17.61 1.36 11.70
C VAL A 79 16.63 1.31 10.52
N PHE A 80 15.40 0.83 10.75
CA PHE A 80 14.33 0.77 9.75
C PHE A 80 13.94 2.15 9.19
N ILE A 81 13.86 3.18 10.03
CA ILE A 81 13.51 4.55 9.60
C ILE A 81 14.65 5.16 8.79
N GLN A 82 15.90 4.87 9.16
CA GLN A 82 17.07 5.38 8.43
C GLN A 82 17.18 4.77 7.03
N ASP A 83 17.01 3.45 6.91
CA ASP A 83 17.03 2.78 5.61
C ASP A 83 15.85 3.20 4.72
N PHE A 84 14.68 3.44 5.30
CA PHE A 84 13.53 3.99 4.57
C PHE A 84 13.79 5.43 4.09
N LYS A 85 14.26 6.33 4.96
CA LYS A 85 14.65 7.70 4.59
C LYS A 85 15.71 7.71 3.48
N ARG A 86 16.68 6.80 3.53
CA ARG A 86 17.73 6.66 2.50
C ARG A 86 17.15 6.19 1.15
N ALA A 87 16.41 5.08 1.15
CA ALA A 87 15.79 4.55 -0.06
C ALA A 87 14.84 5.57 -0.70
N TYR A 88 14.13 6.34 0.12
CA TYR A 88 13.20 7.36 -0.35
C TYR A 88 13.91 8.58 -0.97
N LYS A 89 15.04 9.00 -0.40
CA LYS A 89 15.90 10.05 -0.97
C LYS A 89 16.50 9.62 -2.33
N GLU A 90 16.89 8.37 -2.46
CA GLU A 90 17.44 7.81 -3.71
C GLU A 90 16.40 7.73 -4.84
N LEU A 91 15.10 7.71 -4.52
CA LEU A 91 14.00 7.78 -5.49
C LEU A 91 13.74 9.19 -6.04
N GLY A 92 14.53 10.20 -5.65
CA GLY A 92 14.50 11.55 -6.24
C GLY A 92 13.38 12.46 -5.72
N HIS A 93 12.86 12.17 -4.53
CA HIS A 93 11.80 12.94 -3.88
C HIS A 93 12.32 14.00 -2.88
N LEU A 94 13.64 14.26 -2.89
CA LEU A 94 14.32 15.29 -2.08
C LEU A 94 15.25 16.13 -2.97
#